data_AF-A0A800BP98-F1
#
_entry.id   AF-A0A800BP98-F1
#
_cell.length_a   1.000
_cell.length_b   1.000
_cell.length_c   1.000
_cell.angle_alpha   90.00
_cell.angle_beta   90.00
_cell.angle_gamma   90.00
#
_symmetry.space_group_name_H-M   'P 1'
#
loop_
_entity.id
_entity.type
_entity.pdbx_description
1 polymer ?
#
loop_
_entity_poly.entity_id
_entity_poly.type
_entity_poly.pdbx_seq_one_letter_code
_entity_poly.pdbx_strand_id
1 'polypeptide(L)'
;MEKITIDRVRDTLWSLGHKLEEAEAIGIFGSLARGWDFGPKSDIDVFVVLKDKKPGVQTDLMWSRLIRNALARFERDVTVITYTLKGLREISNWYVLRLASEGIIIFDNGGISELFQNIVKAAIDAGLEERELNGYRYWAFKDIRLGEVKEIRVRD
;
A
#
# COMPACT_ATOMS: atom_id res chain seq x y z
N MET A 1 19.48 14.32 -13.61
CA MET A 1 18.30 13.61 -13.07
C MET A 1 18.81 12.46 -12.22
N GLU A 2 18.42 12.40 -10.95
CA GLU A 2 18.86 11.35 -10.04
C GLU A 2 18.13 10.04 -10.37
N LYS A 3 18.85 8.91 -10.45
CA LYS A 3 18.24 7.60 -10.77
C LYS A 3 17.31 7.18 -9.63
N ILE A 4 16.01 7.11 -9.87
CA ILE A 4 15.03 6.70 -8.86
C ILE A 4 15.14 5.18 -8.66
N THR A 5 15.38 4.77 -7.42
CA THR A 5 15.41 3.36 -7.02
C THR A 5 14.62 3.19 -5.73
N ILE A 6 14.14 1.97 -5.48
CA ILE A 6 13.41 1.63 -4.27
C ILE A 6 14.21 1.99 -3.01
N ASP A 7 15.51 1.68 -2.98
CA ASP A 7 16.39 1.99 -1.85
C ASP A 7 16.47 3.48 -1.58
N ARG A 8 16.59 4.30 -2.63
CA ARG A 8 16.72 5.76 -2.46
C ARG A 8 15.42 6.39 -1.97
N VAL A 9 14.27 5.89 -2.43
CA VAL A 9 12.96 6.32 -1.93
C VAL A 9 12.76 5.86 -0.49
N ARG A 10 13.11 4.60 -0.16
CA ARG A 10 13.09 4.08 1.21
C ARG A 10 13.95 4.95 2.14
N ASP A 11 15.19 5.21 1.78
CA ASP A 11 16.12 5.98 2.62
C ASP A 11 15.64 7.41 2.82
N THR A 12 15.04 8.03 1.79
CA THR A 12 14.39 9.35 1.92
C THR A 12 13.21 9.31 2.89
N LEU A 13 12.33 8.32 2.77
CA LEU A 13 11.18 8.19 3.68
C LEU A 13 11.65 7.89 5.10
N TRP A 14 12.63 7.01 5.28
CA TRP A 14 13.25 6.70 6.57
C TRP A 14 13.86 7.94 7.22
N SER A 15 14.45 8.85 6.44
CA SER A 15 15.05 10.10 6.95
C SER A 15 14.05 11.06 7.60
N LEU A 16 12.73 10.85 7.43
CA LEU A 16 11.71 11.62 8.12
C LEU A 16 11.70 11.36 9.64
N GLY A 17 12.23 10.22 10.09
CA GLY A 17 12.47 9.92 11.51
C GLY A 17 11.24 10.14 12.40
N HIS A 18 11.39 10.94 13.45
CA HIS A 18 10.33 11.25 14.43
C HIS A 18 9.03 11.77 13.83
N LYS A 19 9.05 12.36 12.61
CA LYS A 19 7.84 12.80 11.92
C LYS A 19 6.92 11.66 11.52
N LEU A 20 7.39 10.42 11.62
CA LEU A 20 6.65 9.21 11.32
C LEU A 20 6.07 8.53 12.57
N GLU A 21 6.30 9.05 13.77
CA GLU A 21 5.88 8.41 15.04
C GLU A 21 4.36 8.23 15.16
N GLU A 22 3.57 9.07 14.49
CA GLU A 22 2.10 8.93 14.46
C GLU A 22 1.61 7.82 13.51
N ALA A 23 2.48 7.28 12.67
CA ALA A 23 2.15 6.19 11.77
C ALA A 23 2.51 4.84 12.39
N GLU A 24 1.62 3.88 12.18
CA GLU A 24 1.80 2.47 12.54
C GLU A 24 2.70 1.77 11.53
N ALA A 25 2.63 2.17 10.26
CA ALA A 25 3.61 1.78 9.25
C ALA A 25 3.62 2.77 8.08
N ILE A 26 4.72 2.76 7.33
CA ILE A 26 4.80 3.34 5.99
C ILE A 26 5.44 2.33 5.05
N GLY A 27 5.01 2.33 3.81
CA GLY A 27 5.67 1.57 2.77
C GLY A 27 5.44 2.11 1.38
N ILE A 28 6.13 1.49 0.43
CA ILE A 28 6.03 1.76 -1.00
C ILE A 28 5.23 0.63 -1.63
N PHE A 29 4.36 0.95 -2.58
CA PHE A 29 3.65 -0.05 -3.36
C PHE A 29 3.72 0.31 -4.84
N GLY A 30 2.92 -0.35 -5.67
CA GLY A 30 2.83 -0.01 -7.08
C GLY A 30 4.08 -0.36 -7.88
N SER A 31 4.27 0.33 -9.00
CA SER A 31 5.27 -0.06 -10.00
C SER A 31 6.71 0.01 -9.48
N LEU A 32 7.02 0.97 -8.59
CA LEU A 32 8.34 1.07 -7.97
C LEU A 32 8.64 -0.12 -7.05
N ALA A 33 7.64 -0.60 -6.30
CA ALA A 33 7.80 -1.78 -5.45
C ALA A 33 7.96 -3.07 -6.27
N ARG A 34 7.24 -3.19 -7.40
CA ARG A 34 7.34 -4.33 -8.31
C ARG A 34 8.64 -4.37 -9.11
N GLY A 35 9.17 -3.21 -9.48
CA GLY A 35 10.47 -3.04 -10.14
C GLY A 35 10.50 -3.33 -11.65
N TRP A 36 9.59 -4.13 -12.20
CA TRP A 36 9.58 -4.52 -13.62
C TRP A 36 8.75 -3.60 -14.54
N ASP A 37 7.83 -2.79 -14.00
CA ASP A 37 7.00 -1.84 -14.74
C ASP A 37 7.21 -0.37 -14.34
N PHE A 38 8.26 -0.06 -13.57
CA PHE A 38 8.60 1.31 -13.23
C PHE A 38 9.29 2.01 -14.41
N GLY A 39 8.62 3.01 -14.99
CA GLY A 39 9.07 3.73 -16.18
C GLY A 39 9.10 5.25 -16.02
N PRO A 40 9.44 6.00 -17.09
CA PRO A 40 9.54 7.46 -17.05
C PRO A 40 8.24 8.18 -16.67
N LYS A 41 7.08 7.54 -16.86
CA LYS A 41 5.75 8.09 -16.54
C LYS A 41 5.17 7.56 -15.23
N SER A 42 5.88 6.67 -14.54
CA SER A 42 5.41 6.09 -13.28
C SER A 42 5.49 7.13 -12.16
N ASP A 43 4.49 7.13 -11.30
CA ASP A 43 4.48 7.82 -10.02
C ASP A 43 5.17 6.98 -8.93
N ILE A 44 5.41 7.62 -7.79
CA ILE A 44 5.89 6.95 -6.57
C ILE A 44 4.68 6.76 -5.65
N ASP A 45 4.25 5.52 -5.50
CA ASP A 45 3.12 5.13 -4.65
C ASP A 45 3.58 4.84 -3.22
N VAL A 46 3.06 5.61 -2.25
CA VAL A 46 3.36 5.47 -0.82
C VAL A 46 2.08 5.23 -0.04
N PHE A 47 2.09 4.25 0.85
CA PHE A 47 1.01 4.04 1.81
C PHE A 47 1.46 4.43 3.21
N VAL A 48 0.51 4.95 3.98
CA VAL A 48 0.67 5.25 5.40
C VAL A 48 -0.46 4.56 6.16
N VAL A 49 -0.10 3.75 7.15
CA VAL A 49 -1.06 3.13 8.07
C VAL A 49 -1.04 3.89 9.37
N LEU A 50 -2.22 4.27 9.84
CA LEU A 50 -2.44 5.02 11.07
C LEU A 50 -3.26 4.17 12.03
N LYS A 51 -3.10 4.42 13.33
CA LYS A 51 -3.98 3.82 14.34
C LYS A 51 -5.42 4.24 14.09
N ASP A 52 -5.61 5.55 14.03
CA ASP A 52 -6.88 6.23 13.82
C ASP A 52 -6.68 7.46 12.95
N LYS A 53 -7.78 7.95 12.37
CA LYS A 53 -7.79 9.13 11.50
C LYS A 53 -8.95 10.03 11.87
N LYS A 54 -8.70 11.34 11.94
CA LYS A 54 -9.77 12.33 12.12
C LYS A 54 -10.69 12.32 10.90
N PRO A 55 -12.02 12.43 11.08
CA PRO A 55 -12.95 12.52 9.95
C PRO A 55 -12.57 13.65 8.98
N GLY A 56 -12.77 13.40 7.69
CA GLY A 56 -12.44 14.36 6.63
C GLY A 56 -11.04 14.16 6.02
N VAL A 57 -10.60 15.13 5.22
CA VAL A 57 -9.41 15.03 4.35
C VAL A 57 -8.13 15.59 4.98
N GLN A 58 -8.21 16.22 6.16
CA GLN A 58 -7.07 16.94 6.73
C GLN A 58 -5.88 16.03 7.02
N THR A 59 -6.13 14.83 7.57
CA THR A 59 -5.07 13.85 7.82
C THR A 59 -4.45 13.36 6.50
N ASP A 60 -5.25 13.13 5.45
CA ASP A 60 -4.71 12.76 4.13
C ASP A 60 -3.82 13.86 3.57
N LEU A 61 -4.29 15.11 3.60
CA LEU A 61 -3.55 16.25 3.07
C LEU A 61 -2.25 16.49 3.84
N MET A 62 -2.27 16.29 5.16
CA MET A 62 -1.07 16.41 5.99
C MET A 62 -0.02 15.39 5.58
N TRP A 63 -0.38 14.10 5.55
CA TRP A 63 0.54 13.03 5.15
C TRP A 63 0.99 13.16 3.70
N SER A 64 0.06 13.47 2.80
CA SER A 64 0.35 13.74 1.38
C SER A 64 1.38 14.86 1.23
N ARG A 65 1.20 15.98 1.93
CA ARG A 65 2.16 17.10 1.91
C ARG A 65 3.52 16.71 2.49
N LEU A 66 3.54 16.03 3.63
CA LEU A 66 4.78 15.59 4.28
C LEU A 66 5.62 14.70 3.35
N ILE A 67 4.99 13.67 2.79
CA ILE A 67 5.63 12.67 1.93
C ILE A 67 6.04 13.28 0.58
N ARG A 68 5.16 14.08 -0.05
CA ARG A 68 5.49 14.79 -1.30
C ARG A 68 6.68 15.72 -1.12
N ASN A 69 6.75 16.46 -0.03
CA ASN A 69 7.88 17.35 0.24
C ASN A 69 9.19 16.58 0.41
N ALA A 70 9.15 15.42 1.07
CA ALA A 70 10.33 14.57 1.24
C ALA A 70 10.83 14.02 -0.11
N LEU A 71 9.89 13.61 -0.97
CA LEU A 71 10.17 12.98 -2.26
C LEU A 71 10.31 13.97 -3.42
N ALA A 72 10.13 15.27 -3.20
CA ALA A 72 10.16 16.31 -4.24
C ALA A 72 11.46 16.28 -5.08
N ARG A 73 12.58 15.90 -4.46
CA ARG A 73 13.89 15.77 -5.13
C ARG A 73 13.91 14.78 -6.30
N PHE A 74 12.96 13.86 -6.35
CA PHE A 74 12.87 12.85 -7.42
C PHE A 74 12.16 13.37 -8.67
N GLU A 75 11.57 14.57 -8.64
CA GLU A 75 10.86 15.18 -9.79
C GLU A 75 9.84 14.22 -10.44
N ARG A 76 9.07 13.56 -9.57
CA ARG A 76 8.00 12.64 -9.93
C ARG A 76 6.72 12.94 -9.18
N ASP A 77 5.61 12.58 -9.80
CA ASP A 77 4.35 12.49 -9.11
C ASP A 77 4.44 11.45 -8.00
N VAL A 78 3.80 11.76 -6.88
CA VAL A 78 3.78 10.90 -5.70
C VAL A 78 2.32 10.66 -5.34
N THR A 79 1.88 9.42 -5.28
CA THR A 79 0.54 9.07 -4.80
C THR A 79 0.67 8.64 -3.35
N VAL A 80 -0.13 9.25 -2.46
CA VAL A 80 -0.11 8.94 -1.03
C VAL A 80 -1.49 8.48 -0.61
N ILE A 81 -1.59 7.24 -0.15
CA ILE A 81 -2.84 6.67 0.38
C ILE A 81 -2.69 6.45 1.87
N THR A 82 -3.66 6.92 2.65
CA THR A 82 -3.70 6.66 4.09
C THR A 82 -4.80 5.66 4.44
N TYR A 83 -4.46 4.71 5.31
CA TYR A 83 -5.41 3.75 5.86
C TYR A 83 -5.36 3.80 7.39
N THR A 84 -6.48 3.47 8.03
CA THR A 84 -6.47 3.12 9.45
C THR A 84 -6.33 1.60 9.61
N LEU A 85 -5.83 1.15 10.75
CA LEU A 85 -5.83 -0.28 11.13
C LEU A 85 -7.22 -0.90 10.95
N LYS A 86 -8.25 -0.21 11.45
CA LYS A 86 -9.65 -0.62 11.30
C LYS A 86 -10.04 -0.74 9.81
N GLY A 87 -9.69 0.25 8.99
CA GLY A 87 -10.01 0.27 7.57
C GLY A 87 -9.37 -0.88 6.79
N LEU A 88 -8.13 -1.25 7.12
CA LEU A 88 -7.46 -2.41 6.51
C LEU A 88 -8.15 -3.74 6.86
N ARG A 89 -8.65 -3.88 8.10
CA ARG A 89 -9.37 -5.08 8.55
C ARG A 89 -10.77 -5.19 7.95
N GLU A 90 -11.47 -4.07 7.83
CA GLU A 90 -12.86 -4.04 7.36
C GLU A 90 -12.98 -4.05 5.83
N ILE A 91 -12.00 -3.48 5.12
CA ILE A 91 -12.09 -3.25 3.67
C ILE A 91 -10.99 -4.03 2.95
N SER A 92 -11.23 -5.32 2.69
CA SER A 92 -10.39 -6.12 1.77
C SER A 92 -10.81 -5.89 0.32
N ASN A 93 -10.70 -4.64 -0.15
CA ASN A 93 -10.90 -4.33 -1.56
C ASN A 93 -9.64 -4.64 -2.38
N TRP A 94 -9.74 -4.56 -3.71
CA TRP A 94 -8.62 -4.86 -4.61
C TRP A 94 -7.35 -4.07 -4.30
N TYR A 95 -7.46 -2.80 -3.90
CA TYR A 95 -6.31 -1.98 -3.53
C TYR A 95 -5.61 -2.49 -2.28
N VAL A 96 -6.36 -2.86 -1.25
CA VAL A 96 -5.78 -3.43 -0.02
C VAL A 96 -5.09 -4.76 -0.30
N LEU A 97 -5.66 -5.61 -1.17
CA LEU A 97 -4.99 -6.85 -1.58
C LEU A 97 -3.68 -6.58 -2.32
N ARG A 98 -3.65 -5.61 -3.24
CA ARG A 98 -2.40 -5.21 -3.93
C ARG A 98 -1.34 -4.69 -2.96
N LEU A 99 -1.78 -3.84 -2.03
CA LEU A 99 -0.92 -3.23 -1.04
C LEU A 99 -0.36 -4.30 -0.07
N ALA A 100 -1.17 -5.26 0.32
CA ALA A 100 -0.75 -6.40 1.14
C ALA A 100 0.14 -7.41 0.39
N SER A 101 -0.04 -7.60 -0.91
CA SER A 101 0.74 -8.57 -1.70
C SER A 101 2.06 -8.02 -2.26
N GLU A 102 2.11 -6.72 -2.57
CA GLU A 102 3.26 -6.09 -3.26
C GLU A 102 3.95 -4.99 -2.43
N GLY A 103 3.33 -4.58 -1.31
CA GLY A 103 3.84 -3.50 -0.48
C GLY A 103 5.19 -3.83 0.15
N ILE A 104 6.15 -2.92 -0.01
CA ILE A 104 7.43 -2.94 0.69
C ILE A 104 7.29 -2.02 1.89
N ILE A 105 7.18 -2.63 3.07
CA ILE A 105 7.13 -1.90 4.35
C ILE A 105 8.52 -1.34 4.66
N ILE A 106 8.57 -0.05 4.97
CA ILE A 106 9.80 0.68 5.31
C ILE A 106 10.03 0.65 6.81
N PHE A 107 8.97 0.89 7.58
CA PHE A 107 8.97 0.72 9.03
C PHE A 107 7.60 0.19 9.47
N ASP A 108 7.59 -0.57 10.56
CA ASP A 108 6.41 -1.24 11.08
C ASP A 108 6.40 -1.21 12.61
N ASN A 109 5.62 -0.32 13.18
CA ASN A 109 5.39 -0.24 14.62
C ASN A 109 4.09 -0.95 15.04
N GLY A 110 3.14 -1.10 14.11
CA GLY A 110 1.80 -1.59 14.38
C GLY A 110 1.52 -3.05 13.99
N GLY A 111 2.54 -3.81 13.57
CA GLY A 111 2.38 -5.20 13.13
C GLY A 111 1.67 -5.32 11.78
N ILE A 112 1.87 -4.34 10.90
CA ILE A 112 1.24 -4.26 9.58
C ILE A 112 1.71 -5.37 8.65
N SER A 113 2.96 -5.81 8.77
CA SER A 113 3.50 -6.93 8.01
C SER A 113 2.70 -8.21 8.27
N GLU A 114 2.40 -8.49 9.53
CA GLU A 114 1.59 -9.65 9.94
C GLU A 114 0.14 -9.48 9.49
N LEU A 115 -0.44 -8.28 9.65
CA LEU A 115 -1.78 -7.98 9.16
C LEU A 115 -1.90 -8.21 7.64
N PHE A 116 -0.92 -7.79 6.84
CA PHE A 116 -0.92 -8.00 5.39
C PHE A 116 -0.84 -9.49 5.03
N GLN A 117 -0.02 -10.27 5.75
CA GLN A 117 0.00 -11.72 5.59
C GLN A 117 -1.37 -12.33 5.90
N ASN A 118 -2.03 -11.89 6.97
CA ASN A 118 -3.37 -12.35 7.34
C ASN A 118 -4.44 -11.96 6.32
N ILE A 119 -4.36 -10.76 5.72
CA ILE A 119 -5.24 -10.32 4.62
C ILE A 119 -5.07 -11.22 3.40
N VAL A 120 -3.83 -11.44 2.95
CA VAL A 120 -3.55 -12.29 1.78
C VAL A 120 -4.01 -13.72 2.03
N LYS A 121 -3.74 -14.26 3.22
CA LYS A 121 -4.21 -15.58 3.61
C LYS A 121 -5.74 -15.68 3.60
N ALA A 122 -6.45 -14.70 4.17
CA ALA A 122 -7.90 -14.67 4.17
C ALA A 122 -8.49 -14.63 2.75
N ALA A 123 -7.85 -13.91 1.82
CA ALA A 123 -8.24 -13.90 0.42
C ALA A 123 -8.07 -15.27 -0.25
N ILE A 124 -6.93 -15.92 -0.04
CA ILE A 124 -6.64 -17.27 -0.55
C ILE A 124 -7.64 -18.29 0.03
N ASP A 125 -7.88 -18.25 1.34
CA ASP A 125 -8.84 -19.13 2.02
C ASP A 125 -10.29 -18.93 1.51
N ALA A 126 -10.63 -17.71 1.05
CA ALA A 126 -11.91 -17.40 0.41
C ALA A 126 -12.00 -17.86 -1.07
N GLY A 127 -10.89 -18.37 -1.64
CA GLY A 127 -10.82 -18.86 -3.01
C GLY A 127 -10.41 -17.81 -4.05
N LEU A 128 -9.79 -16.71 -3.62
CA LEU A 128 -9.08 -15.81 -4.53
C LEU A 128 -7.71 -16.35 -4.87
N GLU A 129 -7.31 -16.13 -6.11
CA GLU A 129 -5.96 -16.40 -6.59
C GLU A 129 -5.46 -15.19 -7.37
N GLU A 130 -4.15 -14.99 -7.32
CA GLU A 130 -3.50 -14.01 -8.17
C GLU A 130 -3.28 -14.60 -9.56
N ARG A 131 -3.83 -13.94 -10.57
CA ARG A 131 -3.70 -14.29 -11.98
C ARG A 131 -2.89 -13.23 -12.70
N GLU A 132 -2.40 -13.57 -13.88
CA GLU A 132 -1.70 -12.64 -14.76
C GLU A 132 -2.38 -12.61 -16.13
N LEU A 133 -2.61 -11.41 -16.67
CA LEU A 133 -3.10 -11.20 -18.02
C LEU A 133 -2.31 -10.05 -18.65
N ASN A 134 -1.64 -10.31 -19.77
CA ASN A 134 -0.82 -9.33 -20.50
C ASN A 134 0.25 -8.64 -19.62
N GLY A 135 0.88 -9.40 -18.70
CA GLY A 135 1.86 -8.86 -17.74
C GLY A 135 1.23 -8.14 -16.55
N TYR A 136 -0.09 -7.96 -16.49
CA TYR A 136 -0.77 -7.35 -15.35
C TYR A 136 -1.29 -8.42 -14.41
N ARG A 137 -0.85 -8.36 -13.16
CA ARG A 137 -1.36 -9.22 -12.09
C ARG A 137 -2.70 -8.71 -11.57
N TYR A 138 -3.59 -9.60 -11.16
CA TYR A 138 -4.87 -9.25 -10.56
C TYR A 138 -5.41 -10.39 -9.71
N TRP A 139 -6.16 -10.06 -8.67
CA TRP A 139 -6.84 -11.03 -7.84
C TRP A 139 -8.19 -11.38 -8.45
N ALA A 140 -8.49 -12.67 -8.59
CA ALA A 140 -9.77 -13.16 -9.08
C ALA A 140 -10.22 -14.41 -8.32
N PHE A 141 -11.53 -14.59 -8.16
CA PHE A 141 -12.05 -15.86 -7.71
C PHE A 141 -11.89 -16.92 -8.78
N LYS A 142 -11.51 -18.13 -8.35
CA LYS A 142 -11.39 -19.26 -9.26
C LYS A 142 -12.70 -19.56 -9.97
N ASP A 143 -13.77 -19.62 -9.17
CA ASP A 143 -15.14 -19.89 -9.58
C ASP A 143 -16.08 -18.90 -8.87
N ILE A 144 -16.56 -17.91 -9.61
CA ILE A 144 -17.59 -16.97 -9.15
C ILE A 144 -18.67 -16.84 -10.23
N ARG A 145 -19.94 -16.90 -9.82
CA ARG A 145 -21.06 -16.64 -10.72
C ARG A 145 -21.26 -15.14 -10.88
N LEU A 146 -21.69 -14.71 -12.06
CA LEU A 146 -22.05 -13.30 -12.27
C LEU A 146 -23.14 -12.89 -11.27
N GLY A 147 -22.90 -11.79 -10.54
CA GLY A 147 -23.79 -11.29 -9.49
C GLY A 147 -23.63 -11.96 -8.13
N GLU A 148 -22.77 -12.96 -7.99
CA GLU A 148 -22.43 -13.55 -6.69
C GLU A 148 -21.57 -12.57 -5.87
N VAL A 149 -21.95 -12.39 -4.60
CA VAL A 149 -21.18 -11.58 -3.64
C VAL A 149 -20.48 -12.53 -2.68
N LYS A 150 -19.16 -12.41 -2.58
CA LYS A 150 -18.34 -13.11 -1.59
C LYS A 150 -17.75 -12.11 -0.62
N GLU A 151 -17.93 -12.37 0.68
CA GLU A 151 -17.31 -11.59 1.74
C GLU A 151 -15.99 -12.24 2.18
N ILE A 152 -14.94 -11.44 2.26
CA ILE A 152 -13.65 -11.84 2.82
C ILE A 152 -13.53 -11.13 4.16
N ARG A 153 -13.22 -11.89 5.21
CA ARG A 153 -13.00 -11.33 6.55
C ARG A 153 -11.64 -11.77 7.06
N VAL A 154 -10.83 -10.81 7.47
CA VAL A 154 -9.58 -11.05 8.18
C VAL A 154 -9.94 -11.44 9.61
N ARG A 155 -9.51 -12.62 10.06
CA ARG A 155 -9.67 -13.03 11.46
C ARG A 155 -8.43 -12.61 12.25
N ASP A 156 -8.64 -12.15 13.47
CA ASP A 156 -7.57 -11.84 14.43
C ASP A 156 -6.87 -13.11 14.92
#